data_AF-A0A1X6NRT0-F1
#
_entry.id   AF-A0A1X6NRT0-F1
#
_cell.length_a   1.000
_cell.length_b   1.000
_cell.length_c   1.000
_cell.angle_alpha   90.00
_cell.angle_beta   90.00
_cell.angle_gamma   90.00
#
_symmetry.space_group_name_H-M   'P 1'
#
loop_
_entity.id
_entity.type
_entity.pdbx_description
1 polymer ?
#
loop_
_entity_poly.entity_id
_entity_poly.type
_entity_poly.pdbx_seq_one_letter_code
_entity_poly.pdbx_strand_id
1 'polypeptide(L)'
;MASSQRPSGQLQVDDSRWVVVYPAYLNADYSFAKGRKIPKAAAVAAPTVGDLFAAARRLGVSVASRTRCTRGTFSTAAASACSCGTRA
;
A
#
# COMPACT_ATOMS: atom_id res chain seq x y z
N MET A 1 11.34 46.51 4.14
CA MET A 1 11.18 45.48 5.19
C MET A 1 10.67 44.21 4.51
N ALA A 2 11.57 43.29 4.12
CA ALA A 2 11.21 42.04 3.48
C ALA A 2 11.19 40.93 4.54
N SER A 3 10.00 40.58 5.02
CA SER A 3 9.83 39.46 5.94
C SER A 3 10.16 38.16 5.20
N SER A 4 11.32 37.63 5.54
CA SER A 4 11.81 36.28 5.29
C SER A 4 10.79 35.22 5.72
N GLN A 5 9.81 34.90 4.90
CA GLN A 5 9.07 33.66 5.03
C GLN A 5 9.86 32.57 4.28
N ARG A 6 10.76 31.89 5.00
CA ARG A 6 11.23 30.57 4.59
C ARG A 6 10.05 29.63 4.80
N PRO A 7 9.38 29.10 3.76
CA PRO A 7 8.42 28.05 3.98
C PRO A 7 9.19 26.90 4.63
N SER A 8 8.80 26.60 5.87
CA SER A 8 9.29 25.51 6.69
C SER A 8 9.46 24.29 5.82
N GLY A 9 10.66 23.71 5.81
CA GLY A 9 11.00 22.56 5.00
C GLY A 9 9.97 21.46 5.11
N GLN A 10 9.02 21.44 4.19
CA GLN A 10 8.36 20.21 3.82
C GLN A 10 9.45 19.44 3.11
N LEU A 11 10.01 18.43 3.79
CA LEU A 11 10.73 17.36 3.11
C LEU A 11 9.70 16.79 2.14
N GLN A 12 9.67 17.32 0.90
CA GLN A 12 8.91 16.73 -0.18
C GLN A 12 9.49 15.34 -0.32
N VAL A 13 8.80 14.37 0.27
CA VAL A 13 9.17 12.98 0.08
C VAL A 13 8.87 12.73 -1.38
N ASP A 14 9.90 12.53 -2.19
CA ASP A 14 9.74 12.26 -3.62
C ASP A 14 8.99 10.93 -3.78
N ASP A 15 7.67 11.01 -3.93
CA ASP A 15 6.76 9.86 -4.07
C ASP A 15 7.15 8.95 -5.24
N SER A 16 7.86 9.49 -6.23
CA SER A 16 8.39 8.78 -7.39
C SER A 16 9.43 7.70 -7.04
N ARG A 17 10.06 7.77 -5.86
CA ARG A 17 11.09 6.81 -5.41
C ARG A 17 10.57 5.80 -4.39
N TRP A 18 9.27 5.80 -4.11
CA TRP A 18 8.70 4.90 -3.11
C TRP A 18 8.66 3.46 -3.59
N VAL A 19 9.09 2.55 -2.73
CA VAL A 19 8.98 1.12 -2.98
C VAL A 19 7.54 0.68 -2.73
N VAL A 20 6.87 0.21 -3.77
CA VAL A 20 5.50 -0.28 -3.67
C VAL A 20 5.51 -1.75 -3.26
N VAL A 21 4.95 -2.04 -2.09
CA VAL A 21 4.79 -3.40 -1.58
C VAL A 21 3.32 -3.78 -1.62
N TYR A 22 3.02 -4.89 -2.30
CA TYR A 22 1.68 -5.47 -2.31
C TYR A 22 1.61 -6.64 -1.32
N PRO A 23 0.45 -6.86 -0.65
CA PRO A 23 0.27 -8.01 0.25
C PRO A 23 0.53 -9.36 -0.44
N ALA A 24 0.22 -9.46 -1.75
CA ALA A 24 0.46 -10.67 -2.53
C ALA A 24 1.95 -11.09 -2.59
N TYR A 25 2.89 -10.16 -2.39
CA TYR A 25 4.32 -10.46 -2.44
C TYR A 25 4.79 -11.29 -1.24
N LEU A 26 4.11 -11.12 -0.10
CA LEU A 26 4.43 -11.72 1.20
C LEU A 26 3.52 -12.92 1.53
N ASN A 27 2.46 -13.12 0.77
CA ASN A 27 1.49 -14.18 1.04
C ASN A 27 2.09 -15.57 0.81
N ALA A 28 2.08 -16.41 1.84
CA ALA A 28 2.55 -17.79 1.79
C ALA A 28 1.70 -18.69 0.87
N ASP A 29 0.40 -18.41 0.78
CA ASP A 29 -0.58 -19.20 0.02
C ASP A 29 -0.45 -19.02 -1.49
N TYR A 30 0.18 -17.92 -1.92
CA TYR A 30 0.43 -17.66 -3.33
C TYR A 30 1.72 -18.30 -3.81
N SER A 31 1.68 -18.88 -5.01
CA SER A 31 2.88 -19.34 -5.71
C SER A 31 3.63 -18.17 -6.36
N PHE A 32 4.84 -18.43 -6.85
CA PHE A 32 5.61 -17.43 -7.60
C PHE A 32 4.84 -16.91 -8.82
N ALA A 33 4.13 -17.79 -9.53
CA ALA A 33 3.29 -17.42 -10.67
C ALA A 33 2.12 -16.51 -10.29
N LYS A 34 1.58 -16.64 -9.07
CA LYS A 34 0.51 -15.76 -8.53
C LYS A 34 1.03 -14.45 -7.95
N GLY A 35 2.35 -14.24 -7.90
CA GLY A 35 2.97 -12.99 -7.49
C GLY A 35 3.76 -13.01 -6.17
N ARG A 36 3.93 -14.17 -5.51
CA ARG A 36 4.82 -14.26 -4.34
C ARG A 36 6.26 -14.02 -4.78
N LYS A 37 6.98 -13.14 -4.07
CA LYS A 37 8.39 -12.80 -4.36
C LYS A 37 9.38 -13.32 -3.31
N ILE A 38 8.89 -13.85 -2.19
CA ILE A 38 9.68 -14.23 -1.02
C ILE A 38 9.63 -15.76 -0.84
N PRO A 39 10.70 -16.39 -0.31
CA PRO A 39 10.69 -17.82 0.05
C PRO A 39 9.64 -18.12 1.14
N LYS A 40 9.05 -19.32 1.11
CA LYS A 40 7.96 -19.70 2.02
C LYS A 40 8.31 -19.57 3.51
N ALA A 41 9.58 -19.79 3.89
CA ALA A 41 10.03 -19.68 5.28
C ALA A 41 9.92 -18.26 5.86
N ALA A 42 9.95 -17.23 5.01
CA ALA A 42 9.80 -15.83 5.38
C ALA A 42 8.45 -15.24 4.96
N ALA A 43 7.54 -16.06 4.46
CA ALA A 43 6.22 -15.64 4.02
C ALA A 43 5.21 -15.74 5.17
N VAL A 44 4.21 -14.86 5.16
CA VAL A 44 3.15 -14.80 6.18
C VAL A 44 1.84 -15.27 5.56
N ALA A 45 1.01 -15.98 6.33
CA ALA A 45 -0.33 -16.38 5.89
C ALA A 45 -1.24 -15.14 5.86
N ALA A 46 -1.92 -14.92 4.73
CA ALA A 46 -2.92 -13.87 4.54
C ALA A 46 -2.55 -12.47 5.10
N PRO A 47 -1.47 -11.82 4.62
CA PRO A 47 -1.07 -10.50 5.10
C PRO A 47 -2.13 -9.43 4.77
N THR A 48 -2.54 -8.64 5.77
CA THR A 48 -3.41 -7.47 5.54
C THR A 48 -2.60 -6.20 5.34
N VAL A 49 -3.20 -5.19 4.69
CA VAL A 49 -2.58 -3.86 4.54
C VAL A 49 -2.31 -3.22 5.90
N GLY A 50 -3.16 -3.49 6.89
CA GLY A 50 -3.00 -2.99 8.26
C GLY A 50 -1.74 -3.53 8.93
N ASP A 51 -1.49 -4.84 8.81
CA ASP A 51 -0.31 -5.49 9.40
C ASP A 51 0.99 -4.98 8.78
N LEU A 52 1.00 -4.81 7.45
CA LEU A 52 2.13 -4.25 6.71
C LEU A 52 2.45 -2.82 7.17
N PHE A 53 1.41 -2.02 7.37
CA PHE A 53 1.55 -0.65 7.81
C PHE A 53 2.05 -0.56 9.26
N ALA A 54 1.54 -1.41 10.15
CA ALA A 54 2.01 -1.51 11.52
C ALA A 54 3.48 -1.98 11.59
N ALA A 55 3.86 -2.98 10.79
CA ALA A 55 5.24 -3.46 10.70
C ALA A 55 6.18 -2.37 10.16
N ALA A 56 5.78 -1.65 9.11
CA ALA A 56 6.59 -0.57 8.54
C ALA A 56 6.76 0.62 9.51
N ARG A 57 5.73 0.95 10.30
CA ARG A 57 5.82 1.95 11.37
C ARG A 57 6.80 1.54 12.47
N ARG A 58 6.79 0.26 12.87
CA ARG A 58 7.76 -0.27 13.86
C ARG A 58 9.19 -0.20 13.34
N LEU A 59 9.39 -0.31 12.03
CA LEU A 59 10.69 -0.16 11.37
C LEU A 59 11.12 1.31 11.19
N GLY A 60 10.25 2.29 11.52
CA GLY A 60 10.56 3.71 11.40
C GLY A 60 10.58 4.24 9.96
N VAL A 61 9.95 3.52 9.02
CA VAL A 61 9.91 3.91 7.60
C VAL A 61 8.69 4.80 7.34
N SER A 62 8.86 5.84 6.51
CA SER A 62 7.75 6.63 6.00
C SER A 62 6.85 5.77 5.11
N VAL A 63 5.62 5.52 5.55
CA VAL A 63 4.64 4.70 4.83
C VAL A 63 3.36 5.46 4.53
N ALA A 64 2.83 5.24 3.32
CA ALA A 64 1.47 5.58 2.95
C ALA A 64 0.81 4.37 2.31
N SER A 65 -0.44 4.11 2.68
CA SER A 65 -1.27 3.08 2.07
C SER A 65 -2.01 3.66 0.88
N ARG A 66 -1.92 3.01 -0.28
CA ARG A 66 -2.68 3.39 -1.48
C ARG A 66 -3.54 2.22 -1.95
N THR A 67 -4.85 2.33 -1.75
CA THR A 67 -5.81 1.34 -2.25
C THR A 67 -6.10 1.61 -3.72
N ARG A 68 -5.78 0.64 -4.59
CA ARG A 68 -6.16 0.67 -6.01
C ARG A 68 -7.37 -0.24 -6.19
N CYS A 69 -8.58 0.32 -6.34
CA CYS A 69 -9.75 -0.45 -6.77
C CYS A 69 -9.47 -0.90 -8.23
N THR A 70 -9.13 -2.17 -8.45
CA THR A 70 -8.98 -2.73 -9.80
C THR A 70 -10.37 -2.89 -10.41
N ARG A 71 -10.62 -2.22 -11.54
CA ARG A 71 -11.84 -2.42 -12.34
C ARG A 71 -11.84 -3.86 -12.85
N GLY A 72 -12.70 -4.71 -12.28
CA GLY A 72 -12.90 -6.08 -12.74
C GLY A 72 -13.02 -7.07 -11.58
N THR A 73 -14.24 -7.58 -11.39
CA THR A 73 -14.62 -8.70 -10.50
C THR A 73 -14.38 -8.50 -9.01
N PHE A 74 -15.24 -7.71 -8.37
CA PHE A 74 -15.55 -7.92 -6.95
C PHE A 74 -16.55 -9.08 -6.84
N SER A 75 -16.14 -10.15 -6.16
CA SER A 75 -17.06 -11.08 -5.51
C SER A 75 -17.96 -10.29 -4.57
N THR A 76 -19.26 -10.60 -4.58
CA THR A 76 -20.40 -9.83 -4.06
C THR A 76 -20.42 -9.60 -2.53
N ALA A 77 -19.34 -9.92 -1.81
CA ALA A 77 -19.33 -9.91 -0.34
C ALA A 77 -18.74 -8.64 0.31
N ALA A 78 -18.09 -7.74 -0.44
CA ALA A 78 -17.44 -6.55 0.13
C ALA A 78 -17.76 -5.25 -0.62
N ALA A 79 -19.00 -5.10 -1.11
CA ALA A 79 -19.46 -3.96 -1.91
C ALA A 79 -19.72 -2.65 -1.12
N SER A 80 -19.44 -2.58 0.18
CA SER A 80 -19.91 -1.46 1.02
C SER A 80 -19.07 -0.18 0.98
N ALA A 81 -17.90 -0.12 0.30
CA ALA A 81 -16.97 1.01 0.52
C ALA A 81 -16.29 1.65 -0.70
N CYS A 82 -16.49 1.18 -1.94
CA CYS A 82 -15.93 1.87 -3.13
C CYS A 82 -17.09 2.58 -3.86
N SER A 83 -17.53 3.74 -3.33
CA SER A 83 -18.49 4.67 -3.97
C SER A 83 -17.81 5.43 -5.12
N CYS A 84 -17.24 4.70 -6.08
CA CYS A 84 -16.73 5.30 -7.30
C CYS A 84 -17.84 5.23 -8.35
N GLY A 85 -18.51 6.36 -8.53
CA GLY A 85 -19.75 6.53 -9.26
C GLY A 85 -19.75 5.96 -10.68
N THR A 86 -20.83 5.26 -10.98
CA THR A 86 -21.43 5.14 -12.30
C THR A 86 -21.73 6.55 -12.82
N ARG A 87 -20.89 7.08 -13.71
CA ARG A 87 -21.38 8.04 -14.71
C ARG A 87 -21.86 7.23 -15.91
N ALA A 88 -23.13 7.44 -16.22
CA ALA A 88 -23.86 6.94 -17.38
C ALA A 88 -23.20 7.37 -18.69
#